data_AF-A0A397T1J0-F1
#
_entry.id   AF-A0A397T1J0-F1
#
_cell.length_a   1.000
_cell.length_b   1.000
_cell.length_c   1.000
_cell.angle_alpha   90.00
_cell.angle_beta   90.00
_cell.angle_gamma   90.00
#
_symmetry.space_group_name_H-M   'P 1'
#
loop_
_entity.id
_entity.type
_entity.pdbx_description
1 polymer ?
#
loop_
_entity_poly.entity_id
_entity_poly.type
_entity_poly.pdbx_seq_one_letter_code
_entity_poly.pdbx_strand_id
1 'polypeptide(L)'
;MLFPVIKSKKGLIALSLQDLHDSLYHALFCQDGKRYDAESSPIIMSDGEPWVHNKKYIRTSAFLDDDKTIQLFIGKTTVQVWYRKSTNSKEQLKYIWVVPNNGTLLVKSLEIGQGEFKVTLFTRYFYEEDDDVSVENIVNIQWPLKVNAINGACSALWHLHYKRNDVTGPQKQQKYENLVCEIEIIVEQLIKKRPDIWRLIDIRHNVMASLIYGHRIRLVQQILKKKESDSFIKYLHIPRLYEWPKKNPKQVIWKLQ
;
A
#
# COMPACT_ATOMS: atom_id res chain seq x y z
N MET A 1 -4.04 -11.36 -7.79
CA MET A 1 -3.18 -12.46 -7.34
C MET A 1 -3.81 -13.06 -6.10
N LEU A 2 -4.23 -14.32 -6.13
CA LEU A 2 -4.47 -15.10 -4.92
C LEU A 2 -3.22 -15.97 -4.77
N PHE A 3 -2.52 -15.83 -3.66
CA PHE A 3 -1.50 -16.80 -3.28
C PHE A 3 -2.20 -18.14 -2.99
N PRO A 4 -1.54 -19.29 -3.20
CA PRO A 4 -1.96 -20.49 -2.52
C PRO A 4 -1.99 -20.18 -1.02
N VAL A 5 -3.15 -20.35 -0.39
CA VAL A 5 -3.28 -20.25 1.06
C VAL A 5 -2.50 -21.43 1.63
N ILE A 6 -1.21 -21.24 1.86
CA ILE A 6 -0.44 -22.15 2.69
C ILE A 6 -0.94 -21.87 4.10
N LYS A 7 -1.91 -22.66 4.58
CA LYS A 7 -2.27 -22.66 5.99
C LYS A 7 -1.01 -23.00 6.77
N SER A 8 -0.40 -21.99 7.38
CA SER A 8 0.70 -22.15 8.33
C SER A 8 0.28 -23.05 9.48
N LYS A 9 1.15 -23.95 9.92
CA LYS A 9 1.00 -24.65 11.21
C LYS A 9 1.34 -23.75 12.41
N LYS A 10 1.98 -22.60 12.19
CA LYS A 10 2.32 -21.58 13.19
C LYS A 10 1.30 -20.43 13.13
N GLY A 11 0.71 -20.10 14.28
CA GLY A 11 -0.17 -18.94 14.41
C GLY A 11 0.59 -17.61 14.30
N LEU A 12 -0.16 -16.51 14.24
CA LEU A 12 0.40 -15.16 14.24
C LEU A 12 1.22 -14.90 15.52
N ILE A 13 2.37 -14.26 15.36
CA ILE A 13 3.28 -13.86 16.44
C ILE A 13 3.10 -12.35 16.66
N ALA A 14 2.66 -11.96 17.84
CA ALA A 14 2.59 -10.56 18.24
C ALA A 14 4.01 -10.03 18.52
N LEU A 15 4.35 -8.90 17.91
CA LEU A 15 5.66 -8.28 18.04
C LEU A 15 5.65 -7.26 19.18
N SER A 16 6.72 -7.25 19.98
CA SER A 16 6.93 -6.18 20.97
C SER A 16 7.38 -4.90 20.27
N LEU A 17 6.61 -3.83 20.45
CA LEU A 17 6.87 -2.51 19.87
C LEU A 17 7.36 -1.49 20.93
N GLN A 18 7.52 -1.93 22.19
CA GLN A 18 7.78 -1.07 23.35
C GLN A 18 9.11 -0.30 23.26
N ASP A 19 10.07 -0.80 22.47
CA ASP A 19 11.42 -0.23 22.38
C ASP A 19 11.65 0.60 21.10
N LEU A 20 10.62 0.91 20.31
CA LEU A 20 10.78 1.69 19.06
C LEU A 20 11.34 3.12 19.29
N HIS A 21 11.47 3.55 20.54
CA HIS A 21 12.07 4.82 20.95
C HIS A 21 13.61 4.84 20.97
N ASP A 22 14.27 3.68 20.86
CA ASP A 22 15.73 3.62 20.73
C ASP A 22 16.19 4.13 19.35
N SER A 23 17.43 4.67 19.30
CA SER A 23 18.11 5.38 18.20
C SER A 23 18.07 4.78 16.78
N LEU A 24 17.45 3.61 16.59
CA LEU A 24 17.27 2.93 15.32
C LEU A 24 16.02 3.42 14.59
N TYR A 25 16.21 4.21 13.54
CA TYR A 25 15.13 4.72 12.68
C TYR A 25 14.44 3.64 11.83
N HIS A 26 14.94 2.40 11.79
CA HIS A 26 14.35 1.31 11.02
C HIS A 26 14.46 -0.03 11.76
N ALA A 27 13.35 -0.45 12.38
CA ALA A 27 13.24 -1.75 13.04
C ALA A 27 12.93 -2.86 12.04
N LEU A 28 13.63 -3.99 12.15
CA LEU A 28 13.38 -5.20 11.38
C LEU A 28 12.96 -6.34 12.31
N PHE A 29 11.92 -7.09 11.94
CA PHE A 29 11.46 -8.27 12.68
C PHE A 29 11.52 -9.52 11.79
N CYS A 30 11.81 -10.67 12.40
CA CYS A 30 11.76 -11.97 11.74
C CYS A 30 10.71 -12.88 12.38
N GLN A 31 10.51 -14.08 11.83
CA GLN A 31 9.55 -15.09 12.31
C GLN A 31 9.88 -15.66 13.70
N ASP A 32 11.00 -15.27 14.31
CA ASP A 32 11.34 -15.58 15.69
C ASP A 32 10.83 -14.52 16.69
N GLY A 33 10.18 -13.46 16.19
CA GLY A 33 9.62 -12.38 16.99
C GLY A 33 10.67 -11.39 17.51
N LYS A 34 11.95 -11.58 17.19
CA LYS A 34 13.03 -10.71 17.66
C LYS A 34 13.19 -9.49 16.77
N ARG A 35 13.64 -8.39 17.39
CA ARG A 35 14.00 -7.15 16.71
C ARG A 35 15.47 -7.18 16.30
N TYR A 36 15.71 -6.74 15.07
CA TYR A 36 17.01 -6.53 14.44
C TYR A 36 17.09 -5.10 13.93
N ASP A 37 18.33 -4.63 13.74
CA ASP A 37 18.59 -3.38 13.04
C ASP A 37 18.58 -3.63 11.52
N ALA A 38 17.74 -2.87 10.80
CA ALA A 38 17.61 -2.99 9.35
C ALA A 38 18.81 -2.41 8.59
N GLU A 39 19.62 -1.52 9.20
CA GLU A 39 20.80 -0.94 8.54
C GLU A 39 21.96 -1.94 8.44
N SER A 40 22.04 -2.87 9.41
CA SER A 40 23.04 -3.94 9.47
C SER A 40 22.52 -5.30 8.94
N SER A 41 21.26 -5.36 8.50
CA SER A 41 20.61 -6.61 8.06
C SER A 41 20.24 -6.60 6.57
N PRO A 42 20.34 -7.73 5.85
CA PRO A 42 19.87 -7.82 4.48
C PRO A 42 18.34 -7.70 4.45
N ILE A 43 17.83 -6.66 3.80
CA ILE A 43 16.40 -6.44 3.53
C ILE A 43 16.11 -6.48 2.03
N ILE A 44 14.83 -6.61 1.68
CA ILE A 44 14.34 -6.46 0.30
C ILE A 44 14.18 -4.96 0.02
N MET A 45 13.38 -4.26 0.82
CA MET A 45 13.11 -2.84 0.64
C MET A 45 13.60 -2.02 1.84
N SER A 46 14.58 -1.14 1.60
CA SER A 46 15.14 -0.22 2.60
C SER A 46 14.48 1.17 2.58
N ASP A 47 13.91 1.54 1.43
CA ASP A 47 13.42 2.88 1.16
C ASP A 47 12.16 2.85 0.31
N GLY A 48 11.05 2.42 0.91
CA GLY A 48 9.76 2.32 0.24
C GLY A 48 9.10 3.67 -0.07
N GLU A 49 9.63 4.78 0.44
CA GLU A 49 9.02 6.12 0.32
C GLU A 49 10.05 7.17 -0.13
N PRO A 50 10.48 7.13 -1.40
CA PRO A 50 11.49 8.06 -1.93
C PRO A 50 11.12 9.55 -1.83
N TRP A 51 9.84 9.89 -1.68
CA TRP A 51 9.37 11.26 -1.46
C TRP A 51 9.59 11.76 -0.02
N VAL A 52 9.96 10.89 0.93
CA VAL A 52 10.21 11.31 2.32
C VAL A 52 11.69 11.65 2.51
N HIS A 53 11.97 12.93 2.71
CA HIS A 53 13.35 13.44 2.81
C HIS A 53 13.95 13.28 4.19
N ASN A 54 13.18 13.65 5.21
CA ASN A 54 13.59 13.52 6.59
C ASN A 54 13.28 12.09 7.08
N LYS A 55 14.31 11.25 7.19
CA LYS A 55 14.20 9.88 7.72
C LYS A 55 14.25 9.80 9.25
N LYS A 56 14.09 10.94 9.96
CA LYS A 56 13.90 10.98 11.42
C LYS A 56 12.49 10.53 11.82
N TYR A 57 12.10 9.34 11.39
CA TYR A 57 10.87 8.70 11.79
C TYR A 57 11.09 7.19 11.87
N ILE A 58 10.28 6.53 12.66
CA ILE A 58 10.38 5.09 12.90
C ILE A 58 9.78 4.36 11.70
N ARG A 59 10.61 3.61 10.97
CA ARG A 59 10.21 2.64 9.96
C ARG A 59 10.15 1.25 10.58
N THR A 60 9.14 0.48 10.21
CA THR A 60 9.02 -0.91 10.65
C THR A 60 9.06 -1.84 9.44
N SER A 61 9.84 -2.90 9.52
CA SER A 61 9.85 -3.97 8.52
C SER A 61 9.78 -5.32 9.21
N ALA A 62 9.16 -6.28 8.53
CA ALA A 62 9.09 -7.65 9.03
C ALA A 62 9.15 -8.66 7.88
N PHE A 63 9.92 -9.73 8.04
CA PHE A 63 9.84 -10.87 7.13
C PHE A 63 8.62 -11.72 7.46
N LEU A 64 7.81 -12.01 6.45
CA LEU A 64 6.60 -12.81 6.56
C LEU A 64 6.86 -14.29 6.27
N ASP A 65 8.11 -14.71 6.14
CA ASP A 65 8.52 -16.10 5.94
C ASP A 65 9.93 -16.35 6.48
N ASP A 66 10.21 -17.60 6.84
CA ASP A 66 11.53 -18.03 7.32
C ASP A 66 12.61 -17.85 6.24
N ASP A 67 12.22 -18.02 4.96
CA ASP A 67 13.11 -17.89 3.80
C ASP A 67 13.45 -16.42 3.44
N LYS A 68 12.85 -15.44 4.14
CA LYS A 68 13.04 -14.00 3.92
C LYS A 68 12.75 -13.56 2.48
N THR A 69 11.76 -14.19 1.84
CA THR A 69 11.34 -13.86 0.46
C THR A 69 10.20 -12.85 0.42
N ILE A 70 9.45 -12.68 1.52
CA ILE A 70 8.35 -11.72 1.64
C ILE A 70 8.65 -10.74 2.77
N GLN A 71 8.73 -9.44 2.45
CA GLN A 71 8.94 -8.38 3.43
C GLN A 71 7.72 -7.45 3.49
N LEU A 72 7.18 -7.26 4.70
CA LEU A 72 6.34 -6.14 5.07
C LEU A 72 7.22 -4.91 5.34
N PHE A 73 6.85 -3.76 4.78
CA PHE A 73 7.42 -2.45 5.05
C PHE A 73 6.31 -1.49 5.47
N ILE A 74 6.47 -0.83 6.62
CA ILE A 74 5.60 0.22 7.13
C ILE A 74 6.45 1.48 7.24
N GLY A 75 6.17 2.44 6.36
CA GLY A 75 6.81 3.75 6.31
C GLY A 75 6.00 4.83 7.03
N LYS A 76 6.29 6.09 6.71
CA LYS A 76 5.61 7.26 7.27
C LYS A 76 4.18 7.36 6.74
N THR A 77 3.96 7.04 5.46
CA THR A 77 2.67 7.24 4.78
C THR A 77 2.10 5.96 4.16
N THR A 78 2.86 4.87 4.13
CA THR A 78 2.49 3.66 3.38
C THR A 78 2.75 2.37 4.14
N VAL A 79 1.95 1.36 3.81
CA VAL A 79 2.16 -0.05 4.15
C VAL A 79 2.36 -0.81 2.85
N GLN A 80 3.46 -1.53 2.72
CA GLN A 80 3.87 -2.21 1.49
C GLN A 80 4.25 -3.66 1.77
N VAL A 81 3.97 -4.56 0.83
CA VAL A 81 4.47 -5.93 0.86
C VAL A 81 5.27 -6.17 -0.41
N TRP A 82 6.52 -6.56 -0.22
CA TRP A 82 7.48 -6.85 -1.27
C TRP A 82 7.82 -8.33 -1.28
N TYR A 83 8.02 -8.85 -2.48
CA TYR A 83 8.45 -10.23 -2.71
C TYR A 83 9.72 -10.25 -3.54
N ARG A 84 10.68 -11.07 -3.15
CA ARG A 84 11.91 -11.33 -3.90
C ARG A 84 12.28 -12.80 -3.77
N LYS A 85 12.31 -13.53 -4.90
CA LYS A 85 12.59 -14.97 -4.95
C LYS A 85 14.00 -15.33 -4.45
N SER A 86 14.99 -14.50 -4.75
CA SER A 86 16.39 -14.66 -4.33
C SER A 86 17.09 -13.31 -4.39
N THR A 87 18.28 -13.18 -3.78
CA THR A 87 19.07 -11.93 -3.76
C THR A 87 19.32 -11.32 -5.15
N ASN A 88 19.43 -12.15 -6.19
CA ASN A 88 19.65 -11.72 -7.57
C ASN A 88 18.35 -11.48 -8.36
N SER A 89 17.19 -11.72 -7.76
CA SER A 89 15.88 -11.56 -8.42
C SER A 89 15.36 -10.13 -8.28
N LYS A 90 14.64 -9.65 -9.30
CA LYS A 90 13.92 -8.37 -9.22
C LYS A 90 12.85 -8.43 -8.12
N GLU A 91 12.79 -7.36 -7.35
CA GLU A 91 11.79 -7.12 -6.31
C GLU A 91 10.44 -6.82 -6.93
N GLN A 92 9.38 -7.39 -6.36
CA GLN A 92 8.03 -7.26 -6.87
C GLN A 92 7.10 -6.76 -5.77
N LEU A 93 6.36 -5.69 -6.05
CA LEU A 93 5.34 -5.22 -5.14
C LEU A 93 4.13 -6.17 -5.20
N LYS A 94 3.63 -6.58 -4.03
CA LYS A 94 2.45 -7.45 -3.89
C LYS A 94 1.25 -6.73 -3.29
N TYR A 95 1.50 -5.72 -2.47
CA TYR A 95 0.46 -4.93 -1.84
C TYR A 95 1.00 -3.55 -1.48
N ILE A 96 0.14 -2.55 -1.63
CA ILE A 96 0.37 -1.21 -1.10
C ILE A 96 -0.94 -0.67 -0.56
N TRP A 97 -0.84 0.00 0.57
CA TRP A 97 -1.87 0.85 1.14
C TRP A 97 -1.23 2.15 1.57
N VAL A 98 -1.99 3.24 1.41
CA VAL A 98 -1.50 4.59 1.66
C VAL A 98 -2.46 5.29 2.60
N VAL A 99 -1.90 6.04 3.53
CA VAL A 99 -2.67 6.91 4.42
C VAL A 99 -3.40 7.98 3.61
N PRO A 100 -4.71 8.17 3.82
CA PRO A 100 -5.43 9.28 3.20
C PRO A 100 -4.88 10.65 3.63
N ASN A 101 -5.24 11.71 2.89
CA ASN A 101 -5.08 13.12 3.29
C ASN A 101 -3.68 13.50 3.81
N ASN A 102 -2.61 12.93 3.24
CA ASN A 102 -1.21 13.20 3.65
C ASN A 102 -0.94 13.01 5.16
N GLY A 103 -1.70 12.13 5.82
CA GLY A 103 -1.45 11.79 7.21
C GLY A 103 -0.12 11.07 7.43
N THR A 104 0.12 10.68 8.67
CA THR A 104 1.25 9.86 9.09
C THR A 104 0.79 8.62 9.84
N LEU A 105 1.60 7.55 9.77
CA LEU A 105 1.29 6.27 10.38
C LEU A 105 2.08 6.05 11.66
N LEU A 106 1.37 5.56 12.69
CA LEU A 106 1.96 5.03 13.91
C LEU A 106 1.48 3.61 14.12
N VAL A 107 2.41 2.67 14.35
CA VAL A 107 2.09 1.26 14.57
C VAL A 107 1.67 1.06 16.02
N LYS A 108 0.42 0.65 16.24
CA LYS A 108 -0.09 0.33 17.59
C LYS A 108 0.19 -1.12 17.97
N SER A 109 -0.06 -2.03 17.04
CA SER A 109 0.19 -3.46 17.21
C SER A 109 0.48 -4.09 15.87
N LEU A 110 1.44 -5.02 15.84
CA LEU A 110 1.80 -5.77 14.65
C LEU A 110 1.92 -7.25 15.02
N GLU A 111 1.18 -8.08 14.31
CA GLU A 111 1.26 -9.53 14.36
C GLU A 111 1.70 -10.05 12.98
N ILE A 112 2.66 -10.96 12.92
CA ILE A 112 3.18 -11.53 11.67
C ILE A 112 3.09 -13.05 11.69
N GLY A 113 2.95 -13.67 10.52
CA GLY A 113 2.99 -15.11 10.33
C GLY A 113 3.44 -15.47 8.92
N GLN A 114 3.31 -16.75 8.56
CA GLN A 114 3.75 -17.24 7.25
C GLN A 114 2.88 -16.70 6.12
N GLY A 115 3.39 -15.72 5.38
CA GLY A 115 2.73 -15.08 4.25
C GLY A 115 1.56 -14.20 4.67
N GLU A 116 1.48 -13.77 5.93
CA GLU A 116 0.39 -12.93 6.43
C GLU A 116 0.82 -11.99 7.55
N PHE A 117 0.07 -10.90 7.72
CA PHE A 117 0.20 -10.02 8.88
C PHE A 117 -1.14 -9.41 9.26
N LYS A 118 -1.22 -8.98 10.52
CA LYS A 118 -2.31 -8.17 11.04
C LYS A 118 -1.71 -6.98 11.78
N VAL A 119 -2.08 -5.78 11.37
CA VAL A 119 -1.58 -4.54 11.96
C VAL A 119 -2.73 -3.61 12.29
N THR A 120 -2.60 -2.95 13.44
CA THR A 120 -3.44 -1.82 13.84
C THR A 120 -2.58 -0.56 13.82
N LEU A 121 -3.04 0.44 13.07
CA LEU A 121 -2.35 1.70 12.83
C LEU A 121 -3.19 2.85 13.37
N PHE A 122 -2.53 3.84 13.96
CA PHE A 122 -3.10 5.17 14.11
C PHE A 122 -2.68 6.04 12.92
N THR A 123 -3.64 6.75 12.33
CA THR A 123 -3.37 7.78 11.33
C THR A 123 -3.49 9.14 11.97
N ARG A 124 -2.44 9.96 11.87
CA ARG A 124 -2.44 11.35 12.35
C ARG A 124 -2.45 12.31 11.18
N TYR A 125 -3.38 13.27 11.20
CA TYR A 125 -3.46 14.36 10.24
C TYR A 125 -3.02 15.66 10.90
N PHE A 126 -2.46 16.56 10.10
CA PHE A 126 -2.13 17.92 10.51
C PHE A 126 -3.02 18.85 9.66
N TYR A 127 -3.85 19.66 10.30
CA TYR A 127 -4.59 20.72 9.63
C TYR A 127 -3.78 22.00 9.78
N GLU A 128 -3.60 22.73 8.68
CA GLU A 128 -2.78 23.96 8.65
C GLU A 128 -3.39 25.10 9.49
N GLU A 129 -4.65 24.99 9.91
CA GLU A 129 -5.41 26.07 10.56
C GLU A 129 -5.55 25.94 12.08
N ASP A 130 -5.26 24.78 12.68
CA ASP A 130 -5.34 24.56 14.14
C ASP A 130 -4.25 23.57 14.58
N ASP A 131 -3.22 24.08 15.26
CA ASP A 131 -1.99 23.35 15.64
C ASP A 131 -2.19 22.14 16.58
N ASP A 132 -3.41 21.87 17.07
CA ASP A 132 -3.65 20.90 18.17
C ASP A 132 -4.72 19.82 17.88
N VAL A 133 -5.45 19.89 16.76
CA VAL A 133 -6.48 18.88 16.46
C VAL A 133 -5.93 17.76 15.58
N SER A 134 -5.21 16.82 16.19
CA SER A 134 -4.91 15.54 15.54
C SER A 134 -6.13 14.62 15.58
N VAL A 135 -6.84 14.48 14.45
CA VAL A 135 -7.84 13.43 14.32
C VAL A 135 -7.12 12.08 14.22
N GLU A 136 -7.22 11.26 15.25
CA GLU A 136 -6.67 9.91 15.23
C GLU A 136 -7.73 8.92 14.71
N ASN A 137 -7.51 8.38 13.51
CA ASN A 137 -8.30 7.25 13.03
C ASN A 137 -7.53 5.94 13.22
N ILE A 138 -8.25 4.89 13.63
CA ILE A 138 -7.71 3.55 13.76
C ILE A 138 -7.97 2.79 12.47
N VAL A 139 -6.90 2.29 11.85
CA VAL A 139 -6.96 1.46 10.66
C VAL A 139 -6.45 0.05 11.00
N ASN A 140 -7.23 -0.96 10.63
CA ASN A 140 -6.85 -2.36 10.78
C ASN A 140 -6.59 -2.96 9.40
N ILE A 141 -5.40 -3.50 9.18
CA ILE A 141 -5.03 -4.18 7.94
C ILE A 141 -4.70 -5.63 8.28
N GLN A 142 -5.38 -6.57 7.63
CA GLN A 142 -5.08 -8.00 7.71
C GLN A 142 -4.82 -8.52 6.31
N TRP A 143 -3.55 -8.65 5.94
CA TRP A 143 -3.12 -9.11 4.63
C TRP A 143 -2.73 -10.59 4.68
N PRO A 144 -3.09 -11.40 3.66
CA PRO A 144 -3.79 -11.04 2.42
C PRO A 144 -5.33 -11.11 2.50
N LEU A 145 -5.90 -11.50 3.66
CA LEU A 145 -7.30 -11.96 3.75
C LEU A 145 -8.36 -10.84 3.69
N LYS A 146 -8.16 -9.72 4.40
CA LYS A 146 -9.17 -8.64 4.54
C LYS A 146 -8.66 -7.31 3.97
N VAL A 147 -8.08 -7.37 2.77
CA VAL A 147 -7.60 -6.17 2.06
C VAL A 147 -8.21 -6.05 0.67
N ASN A 148 -8.43 -4.82 0.24
CA ASN A 148 -8.65 -4.54 -1.18
C ASN A 148 -7.34 -4.01 -1.80
N ALA A 149 -6.50 -4.95 -2.25
CA ALA A 149 -5.19 -4.64 -2.83
C ALA A 149 -5.26 -3.72 -4.06
N ILE A 150 -6.36 -3.77 -4.81
CA ILE A 150 -6.53 -2.99 -6.05
C ILE A 150 -6.96 -1.58 -5.73
N ASN A 151 -7.91 -1.42 -4.80
CA ASN A 151 -8.24 -0.09 -4.30
C ASN A 151 -6.99 0.57 -3.67
N GLY A 152 -6.22 -0.19 -2.87
CA GLY A 152 -4.95 0.28 -2.32
C GLY A 152 -3.95 0.71 -3.40
N ALA A 153 -3.77 -0.09 -4.45
CA ALA A 153 -2.93 0.24 -5.59
C ALA A 153 -3.39 1.51 -6.33
N CYS A 154 -4.67 1.62 -6.67
CA CYS A 154 -5.22 2.80 -7.35
C CYS A 154 -5.10 4.07 -6.50
N SER A 155 -5.41 3.99 -5.20
CA SER A 155 -5.22 5.12 -4.26
C SER A 155 -3.74 5.49 -4.12
N ALA A 156 -2.83 4.50 -4.16
CA ALA A 156 -1.40 4.76 -4.14
C ALA A 156 -0.94 5.54 -5.39
N LEU A 157 -1.43 5.19 -6.59
CA LEU A 157 -1.09 5.93 -7.82
C LEU A 157 -1.52 7.40 -7.75
N TRP A 158 -2.66 7.68 -7.11
CA TRP A 158 -3.08 9.06 -6.83
C TRP A 158 -2.15 9.75 -5.84
N HIS A 159 -1.89 9.13 -4.69
CA HIS A 159 -1.00 9.71 -3.68
C HIS A 159 0.40 10.00 -4.23
N LEU A 160 0.97 9.05 -4.97
CA LEU A 160 2.28 9.21 -5.60
C LEU A 160 2.30 10.37 -6.58
N HIS A 161 1.25 10.52 -7.40
CA HIS A 161 1.14 11.67 -8.28
C HIS A 161 1.18 12.99 -7.50
N TYR A 162 0.50 13.09 -6.35
CA TYR A 162 0.59 14.28 -5.49
C TYR A 162 2.02 14.50 -4.96
N LYS A 163 2.74 13.41 -4.63
CA LYS A 163 4.11 13.42 -4.09
C LYS A 163 5.22 13.53 -5.14
N ARG A 164 4.91 13.61 -6.43
CA ARG A 164 5.92 13.59 -7.51
C ARG A 164 6.94 14.73 -7.42
N ASN A 165 6.53 15.90 -6.93
CA ASN A 165 7.41 17.06 -6.78
C ASN A 165 8.26 17.00 -5.51
N ASP A 166 7.87 16.15 -4.55
CA ASP A 166 8.62 15.90 -3.31
C ASP A 166 9.75 14.88 -3.53
N VAL A 167 10.02 14.44 -4.77
CA VAL A 167 11.09 13.49 -5.08
C VAL A 167 12.29 14.27 -5.61
N THR A 168 13.42 14.22 -4.89
CA THR A 168 14.61 15.00 -5.24
C THR A 168 15.81 14.10 -5.50
N GLY A 169 16.46 14.32 -6.64
CA GLY A 169 17.67 13.61 -7.05
C GLY A 169 17.40 12.35 -7.89
N PRO A 170 18.33 12.00 -8.80
CA PRO A 170 18.09 10.98 -9.83
C PRO A 170 17.85 9.58 -9.24
N GLN A 171 18.55 9.22 -8.15
CA GLN A 171 18.37 7.90 -7.52
C GLN A 171 16.98 7.75 -6.88
N LYS A 172 16.48 8.79 -6.20
CA LYS A 172 15.14 8.76 -5.60
C LYS A 172 14.07 8.79 -6.69
N GLN A 173 14.30 9.53 -7.77
CA GLN A 173 13.42 9.55 -8.94
C GLN A 173 13.29 8.16 -9.56
N GLN A 174 14.39 7.44 -9.78
CA GLN A 174 14.34 6.08 -10.31
C GLN A 174 13.57 5.12 -9.38
N LYS A 175 13.76 5.21 -8.06
CA LYS A 175 13.00 4.40 -7.09
C LYS A 175 11.50 4.71 -7.14
N TYR A 176 11.14 6.00 -7.23
CA TYR A 176 9.76 6.44 -7.36
C TYR A 176 9.12 5.90 -8.63
N GLU A 177 9.79 6.02 -9.78
CA GLU A 177 9.29 5.51 -11.06
C GLU A 177 9.15 3.98 -11.05
N ASN A 178 10.12 3.27 -10.47
CA ASN A 178 10.05 1.82 -10.30
C ASN A 178 8.84 1.42 -9.46
N LEU A 179 8.56 2.12 -8.35
CA LEU A 179 7.40 1.87 -7.52
C LEU A 179 6.10 2.11 -8.30
N VAL A 180 6.00 3.22 -9.03
CA VAL A 180 4.83 3.51 -9.90
C VAL A 180 4.61 2.37 -10.90
N CYS A 181 5.68 1.90 -11.56
CA CYS A 181 5.61 0.78 -12.50
C CYS A 181 5.11 -0.51 -11.83
N GLU A 182 5.64 -0.87 -10.66
CA GLU A 182 5.21 -2.06 -9.93
C GLU A 182 3.73 -1.99 -9.52
N ILE A 183 3.24 -0.81 -9.11
CA ILE A 183 1.82 -0.61 -8.80
C ILE A 183 0.94 -0.73 -10.06
N GLU A 184 1.36 -0.14 -11.18
CA GLU A 184 0.66 -0.27 -12.46
C GLU A 184 0.57 -1.75 -12.89
N ILE A 185 1.65 -2.53 -12.72
CA ILE A 185 1.66 -3.98 -12.99
C ILE A 185 0.59 -4.71 -12.16
N ILE A 186 0.42 -4.38 -10.87
CA ILE A 186 -0.63 -5.00 -10.02
C ILE A 186 -2.02 -4.75 -10.62
N VAL A 187 -2.31 -3.51 -11.01
CA VAL A 187 -3.60 -3.10 -11.58
C VAL A 187 -3.83 -3.77 -12.93
N GLU A 188 -2.85 -3.70 -13.84
CA GLU A 188 -2.93 -4.31 -15.17
C GLU A 188 -3.15 -5.82 -15.10
N GLN A 189 -2.42 -6.52 -14.24
CA GLN A 189 -2.56 -7.97 -14.09
C GLN A 189 -3.96 -8.36 -13.62
N LEU A 190 -4.59 -7.56 -12.76
CA LEU A 190 -5.97 -7.81 -12.35
C LEU A 190 -6.94 -7.57 -13.50
N ILE A 191 -6.85 -6.44 -14.19
CA ILE A 191 -7.73 -6.10 -15.32
C ILE A 191 -7.65 -7.20 -16.39
N LYS A 192 -6.42 -7.63 -16.74
CA LYS A 192 -6.18 -8.66 -17.75
C LYS A 192 -6.65 -10.04 -17.33
N LYS A 193 -6.36 -10.48 -16.09
CA LYS A 193 -6.62 -11.86 -15.65
C LYS A 193 -8.00 -12.08 -15.04
N ARG A 194 -8.59 -11.05 -14.42
CA ARG A 194 -9.86 -11.13 -13.65
C ARG A 194 -10.72 -9.87 -13.84
N PRO A 195 -11.19 -9.60 -15.07
CA PRO A 195 -11.97 -8.39 -15.39
C PRO A 195 -13.29 -8.28 -14.61
N ASP A 196 -13.93 -9.39 -14.25
CA ASP A 196 -15.15 -9.34 -13.44
C ASP A 196 -14.89 -8.86 -12.01
N ILE A 197 -13.75 -9.26 -11.43
CA ILE A 197 -13.33 -8.77 -10.11
C ILE A 197 -13.02 -7.28 -10.19
N TRP A 198 -12.37 -6.83 -11.28
CA TRP A 198 -12.17 -5.39 -11.52
C TRP A 198 -13.51 -4.65 -11.49
N ARG A 199 -14.52 -5.11 -12.24
CA ARG A 199 -15.85 -4.48 -12.29
C ARG A 199 -16.51 -4.40 -10.91
N LEU A 200 -16.41 -5.46 -10.11
CA LEU A 200 -16.93 -5.44 -8.74
C LEU A 200 -16.20 -4.43 -7.85
N ILE A 201 -14.90 -4.24 -8.05
CA ILE A 201 -14.09 -3.27 -7.31
C ILE A 201 -14.43 -1.85 -7.75
N ASP A 202 -14.56 -1.59 -9.06
CA ASP A 202 -15.00 -0.31 -9.63
C ASP A 202 -16.42 0.07 -9.17
N ILE A 203 -17.28 -0.93 -8.99
CA ILE A 203 -18.60 -0.75 -8.39
C ILE A 203 -18.52 -0.40 -6.90
N ARG A 204 -17.59 -0.99 -6.15
CA ARG A 204 -17.54 -0.78 -4.69
C ARG A 204 -16.73 0.43 -4.28
N HIS A 205 -15.79 0.87 -5.12
CA HIS A 205 -14.79 1.87 -4.80
C HIS A 205 -14.53 2.79 -5.99
N ASN A 206 -14.12 4.03 -5.71
CA ASN A 206 -13.82 5.03 -6.74
C ASN A 206 -12.41 4.83 -7.34
N VAL A 207 -12.11 3.61 -7.81
CA VAL A 207 -10.80 3.29 -8.39
C VAL A 207 -10.56 4.03 -9.71
N MET A 208 -11.60 4.23 -10.52
CA MET A 208 -11.50 5.03 -11.75
C MET A 208 -11.12 6.49 -11.45
N ALA A 209 -11.75 7.12 -10.45
CA ALA A 209 -11.39 8.47 -10.03
C ALA A 209 -9.94 8.55 -9.53
N SER A 210 -9.51 7.55 -8.75
CA SER A 210 -8.12 7.46 -8.27
C SER A 210 -7.12 7.34 -9.45
N LEU A 211 -7.45 6.60 -10.50
CA LEU A 211 -6.61 6.50 -11.71
C LEU A 211 -6.56 7.82 -12.49
N ILE A 212 -7.69 8.55 -12.58
CA ILE A 212 -7.76 9.88 -13.21
C ILE A 212 -6.89 10.88 -12.44
N TYR A 213 -7.09 11.01 -11.12
CA TYR A 213 -6.28 11.91 -10.28
C TYR A 213 -4.80 11.51 -10.24
N GLY A 214 -4.50 10.21 -10.33
CA GLY A 214 -3.15 9.67 -10.47
C GLY A 214 -2.53 9.85 -11.86
N HIS A 215 -3.22 10.49 -12.80
CA HIS A 215 -2.78 10.73 -14.19
C HIS A 215 -2.41 9.44 -14.94
N ARG A 216 -3.13 8.34 -14.68
CA ARG A 216 -2.89 7.01 -15.27
C ARG A 216 -3.65 6.83 -16.57
N ILE A 217 -3.41 7.72 -17.53
CA ILE A 217 -4.16 7.83 -18.80
C ILE A 217 -4.16 6.50 -19.57
N ARG A 218 -3.04 5.77 -19.61
CA ARG A 218 -2.95 4.47 -20.29
C ARG A 218 -3.90 3.44 -19.67
N LEU A 219 -3.95 3.33 -18.34
CA LEU A 219 -4.86 2.43 -17.64
C LEU A 219 -6.32 2.86 -17.86
N VAL A 220 -6.61 4.16 -17.73
CA VAL A 220 -7.94 4.73 -18.00
C VAL A 220 -8.41 4.38 -19.41
N GLN A 221 -7.56 4.57 -20.42
CA GLN A 221 -7.88 4.19 -21.81
C GLN A 221 -8.08 2.69 -21.96
N GLN A 222 -7.25 1.85 -21.33
CA GLN A 222 -7.42 0.39 -21.37
C GLN A 222 -8.76 -0.06 -20.78
N ILE A 223 -9.21 0.58 -19.69
CA ILE A 223 -10.48 0.27 -19.01
C ILE A 223 -11.68 0.73 -19.86
N LEU A 224 -11.58 1.89 -20.51
CA LEU A 224 -12.67 2.46 -21.31
C LEU A 224 -12.80 1.82 -22.70
N LYS A 225 -11.70 1.33 -23.28
CA LYS A 225 -11.71 0.73 -24.62
C LYS A 225 -12.56 -0.55 -24.64
N LYS A 226 -13.60 -0.55 -25.47
CA LYS A 226 -14.33 -1.77 -25.87
C LYS A 226 -13.45 -2.53 -26.87
N LYS A 227 -13.23 -3.83 -26.65
CA LYS A 227 -12.72 -4.70 -27.71
C LYS A 227 -13.91 -5.04 -28.61
N GLU A 228 -13.91 -4.51 -29.83
CA GLU A 228 -15.00 -4.67 -30.80
C GLU A 228 -15.24 -6.13 -31.20
N SER A 229 -14.21 -6.98 -31.10
CA SER A 229 -14.22 -8.36 -31.59
C SER A 229 -14.81 -9.40 -30.64
N ASP A 230 -15.25 -9.02 -29.44
CA ASP A 230 -15.64 -9.98 -28.40
C ASP A 230 -17.02 -9.61 -27.83
N SER A 231 -18.04 -10.33 -28.29
CA SER A 231 -19.45 -10.08 -27.95
C SER A 231 -19.74 -10.21 -26.44
N PHE A 232 -18.81 -10.80 -25.67
CA PHE A 232 -18.92 -10.99 -24.23
C PHE A 232 -18.17 -9.95 -23.39
N ILE A 233 -17.38 -9.03 -24.00
CA ILE A 233 -16.68 -7.98 -23.24
C ILE A 233 -17.66 -6.91 -22.79
N LYS A 234 -18.15 -7.11 -21.56
CA LYS A 234 -18.89 -6.12 -20.77
C LYS A 234 -17.95 -4.98 -20.40
N TYR A 235 -18.41 -3.73 -20.51
CA TYR A 235 -17.66 -2.55 -20.09
C TYR A 235 -17.02 -2.74 -18.71
N LEU A 236 -15.72 -2.45 -18.60
CA LEU A 236 -14.95 -2.60 -17.37
C LEU A 236 -15.24 -1.47 -16.37
N HIS A 237 -15.67 -0.32 -16.86
CA HIS A 237 -16.11 0.81 -16.05
C HIS A 237 -17.59 1.05 -16.23
N ILE A 238 -18.28 1.30 -15.12
CA ILE A 238 -19.68 1.73 -15.11
C ILE A 238 -19.73 3.12 -14.50
N PRO A 239 -19.90 4.19 -15.31
CA PRO A 239 -20.03 5.55 -14.80
C PRO A 239 -21.18 5.66 -13.81
N ARG A 240 -21.03 6.53 -12.82
CA ARG A 240 -22.04 6.76 -11.77
C ARG A 240 -22.16 8.24 -11.50
N LEU A 241 -23.38 8.67 -11.26
CA LEU A 241 -23.69 10.04 -10.85
C LEU A 241 -23.31 10.30 -9.37
N TYR A 242 -23.38 9.27 -8.52
CA TYR A 242 -23.17 9.39 -7.07
C TYR A 242 -22.23 8.32 -6.52
N GLU A 243 -21.51 8.65 -5.44
CA GLU A 243 -20.72 7.68 -4.68
C GLU A 243 -21.64 6.65 -3.99
N TRP A 244 -21.13 5.43 -3.78
CA TRP A 244 -21.83 4.45 -2.97
C TRP A 244 -21.90 4.95 -1.51
N PRO A 245 -23.07 4.88 -0.84
CA PRO A 245 -23.21 5.39 0.52
C PRO A 245 -22.23 4.66 1.46
N LYS A 246 -21.27 5.40 2.02
CA LYS A 246 -20.32 4.87 3.01
C LYS A 246 -21.07 4.68 4.33
N LYS A 247 -20.88 3.54 4.99
CA LYS A 247 -21.54 3.21 6.28
C LYS A 247 -21.24 4.19 7.42
N ASN A 248 -20.32 5.14 7.24
CA ASN A 248 -20.09 6.28 8.14
C ASN A 248 -19.88 7.56 7.30
N PRO A 249 -20.90 8.42 7.14
CA PRO A 249 -20.82 9.64 6.34
C PRO A 249 -20.17 10.82 7.08
N LYS A 250 -19.34 10.59 8.10
CA LYS A 250 -18.61 11.70 8.75
C LYS A 250 -17.48 12.19 7.83
N GLN A 251 -17.88 13.15 7.01
CA GLN A 251 -17.10 14.19 6.33
C GLN A 251 -15.90 13.72 5.52
N VAL A 252 -16.16 13.46 4.25
CA VAL A 252 -15.20 13.80 3.21
C VAL A 252 -15.87 14.86 2.34
N ILE A 253 -15.78 16.11 2.79
CA ILE A 253 -16.10 17.26 1.95
C ILE A 253 -14.85 17.50 1.11
N TRP A 254 -14.82 16.96 -0.11
CA TRP A 254 -13.90 17.45 -1.12
C TRP A 254 -14.50 18.73 -1.70
N LYS A 255 -14.16 19.88 -1.13
CA LYS A 255 -14.29 21.14 -1.88
C LYS A 255 -13.16 21.17 -2.89
N LEU A 256 -13.53 21.07 -4.17
CA LEU A 256 -12.65 21.42 -5.28
C LEU A 256 -12.38 22.93 -5.16
N GLN A 257 -11.11 23.30 -5.03
CA GLN A 257 -10.62 24.64 -5.38
C GLN A 257 -10.15 24.62 -6.84
#